data_AF-A0A8G1TYK4-F1
#
_entry.id   AF-A0A8G1TYK4-F1
#
_cell.length_a   1.000
_cell.length_b   1.000
_cell.length_c   1.000
_cell.angle_alpha   90.00
_cell.angle_beta   90.00
_cell.angle_gamma   90.00
#
_symmetry.space_group_name_H-M   'P 1'
#
loop_
_entity.id
_entity.type
_entity.pdbx_description
1 polymer ?
#
loop_
_entity_poly.entity_id
_entity_poly.type
_entity_poly.pdbx_seq_one_letter_code
_entity_poly.pdbx_strand_id
1 'polypeptide(L)'
;MQQPVSFDWKIPLSDVLDTLRQIYSTRHPALASARLDLLRSVMSDDRADDFLPALGQELEALGLALIEQREEDDAIRLLIVPQAEANNLKTHIQARGWEAVAHRQEGAAAGAQAALPKPASGPLCGPEDYLDIPYAVAVAPGWACAAMEDWEGSMLTDLRAWPALRAIAGKFPARRGLLASCVSLSGVHAWIEQGPDGLSSTPYARLLHSGQVELPSSNRPGMPLPPRAAQVQRRTPEFSLGFAGDDLLLVDRGMVFLYPAYGRQEGDSAAEPTLLHTAPAQRRPVSDRSAVILTPDGRTCVLCRGQLLEFREGRLHPLPLSYAVPLSGDISHPVALGDSAIAWLEDDMLCHAGLDAGAVHQHEVGHLPAGGMTLQALQGGWLLLGHWHAPHRSMDLGQLWHPASGQLLRIRHGALDLDSGIQQWIGLPGGEVVAGGQTRYARLGRFDALLGRLDAKAP
;
A
#
# COMPACT_ATOMS: atom_id res chain seq x y z
N MET A 1 16.33 -46.86 -8.79
CA MET A 1 16.12 -45.47 -8.35
C MET A 1 14.81 -44.99 -8.95
N GLN A 2 13.97 -44.35 -8.15
CA GLN A 2 12.72 -43.78 -8.63
C GLN A 2 13.02 -42.54 -9.48
N GLN A 3 12.38 -42.42 -10.64
CA GLN A 3 12.49 -41.21 -11.46
C GLN A 3 11.61 -40.11 -10.85
N PRO A 4 12.09 -38.86 -10.78
CA PRO A 4 11.26 -37.75 -10.34
C PRO A 4 10.13 -37.50 -11.35
N VAL A 5 9.03 -36.95 -10.85
CA VAL A 5 7.91 -36.51 -11.69
C VAL A 5 8.12 -35.05 -12.00
N SER A 6 8.19 -34.71 -13.29
CA SER A 6 8.42 -33.33 -13.74
C SER A 6 7.11 -32.61 -13.99
N PHE A 7 7.05 -31.35 -13.56
CA PHE A 7 5.94 -30.42 -13.78
C PHE A 7 6.45 -29.07 -14.28
N ASP A 8 5.58 -28.35 -14.98
CA ASP A 8 5.77 -26.92 -15.28
C ASP A 8 5.58 -26.09 -14.00
N TRP A 9 6.29 -24.98 -13.85
CA TRP A 9 6.20 -24.13 -12.65
C TRP A 9 4.81 -23.48 -12.43
N LYS A 10 3.98 -23.39 -13.48
CA LYS A 10 2.59 -22.89 -13.41
C LYS A 10 1.56 -23.97 -13.08
N ILE A 11 1.99 -25.21 -12.84
CA ILE A 11 1.08 -26.31 -12.58
C ILE A 11 0.23 -26.02 -11.32
N PRO A 12 -1.09 -26.23 -11.35
CA PRO A 12 -1.92 -26.09 -10.15
C PRO A 12 -1.72 -27.30 -9.22
N LEU A 13 -1.99 -27.10 -7.93
CA LEU A 13 -1.88 -28.16 -6.90
C LEU A 13 -2.75 -29.38 -7.22
N SER A 14 -3.92 -29.19 -7.86
CA SER A 14 -4.81 -30.28 -8.26
C SER A 14 -4.09 -31.31 -9.12
N ASP A 15 -3.41 -30.83 -10.16
CA ASP A 15 -2.80 -31.67 -11.18
C ASP A 15 -1.53 -32.35 -10.64
N VAL A 16 -0.79 -31.64 -9.77
CA VAL A 16 0.33 -32.21 -9.02
C VAL A 16 -0.16 -33.36 -8.13
N LEU A 17 -1.18 -33.14 -7.30
CA LEU A 17 -1.70 -34.17 -6.41
C LEU A 17 -2.27 -35.37 -7.17
N ASP A 18 -3.01 -35.15 -8.26
CA ASP A 18 -3.59 -36.22 -9.06
C ASP A 18 -2.50 -37.06 -9.72
N THR A 19 -1.46 -36.42 -10.28
CA THR A 19 -0.31 -37.11 -10.87
C THR A 19 0.49 -37.88 -9.81
N LEU A 20 0.77 -37.27 -8.66
CA LEU A 20 1.47 -37.92 -7.55
C LEU A 20 0.68 -39.12 -7.03
N ARG A 21 -0.65 -39.02 -6.91
CA ARG A 21 -1.53 -40.14 -6.54
C ARG A 21 -1.47 -41.25 -7.58
N GLN A 22 -1.54 -40.92 -8.88
CA GLN A 22 -1.46 -41.91 -9.94
C GLN A 22 -0.15 -42.72 -9.89
N ILE A 23 0.98 -42.07 -9.60
CA ILE A 23 2.30 -42.69 -9.65
C ILE A 23 2.67 -43.38 -8.32
N TYR A 24 2.33 -42.77 -7.19
CA TYR A 24 2.84 -43.18 -5.87
C TYR A 24 1.81 -43.86 -4.96
N SER A 25 0.49 -43.77 -5.22
CA SER A 25 -0.54 -44.28 -4.28
C SER A 25 -0.42 -45.75 -3.93
N THR A 26 0.00 -46.61 -4.87
CA THR A 26 0.23 -48.05 -4.62
C THR A 26 1.33 -48.28 -3.57
N ARG A 27 2.36 -47.43 -3.52
CA ARG A 27 3.47 -47.53 -2.56
C ARG A 27 3.22 -46.71 -1.30
N HIS A 28 2.47 -45.63 -1.42
CA HIS A 28 2.19 -44.68 -0.35
C HIS A 28 0.67 -44.44 -0.26
N PRO A 29 -0.10 -45.35 0.37
CA PRO A 29 -1.55 -45.21 0.50
C PRO A 29 -1.99 -43.93 1.23
N ALA A 30 -1.11 -43.35 2.04
CA ALA A 30 -1.36 -42.08 2.74
C ALA A 30 -1.64 -40.89 1.80
N LEU A 31 -1.29 -40.99 0.51
CA LEU A 31 -1.64 -39.98 -0.50
C LEU A 31 -3.14 -39.85 -0.76
N ALA A 32 -3.95 -40.85 -0.37
CA ALA A 32 -5.41 -40.78 -0.39
C ALA A 32 -6.01 -40.09 0.85
N SER A 33 -5.18 -39.49 1.71
CA SER A 33 -5.64 -38.81 2.92
C SER A 33 -6.54 -37.61 2.61
N ALA A 34 -7.66 -37.49 3.33
CA ALA A 34 -8.56 -36.34 3.28
C ALA A 34 -7.87 -35.02 3.61
N ARG A 35 -6.73 -35.05 4.31
CA ARG A 35 -5.92 -33.85 4.59
C ARG A 35 -5.37 -33.22 3.32
N LEU A 36 -4.97 -34.04 2.35
CA LEU A 36 -4.50 -33.57 1.04
C LEU A 36 -5.66 -33.07 0.18
N ASP A 37 -6.87 -33.59 0.36
CA ASP A 37 -8.07 -33.04 -0.32
C ASP A 37 -8.47 -31.68 0.25
N LEU A 38 -8.35 -31.48 1.57
CA LEU A 38 -8.52 -30.17 2.20
C LEU A 38 -7.48 -29.18 1.66
N LEU A 39 -6.20 -29.56 1.65
CA LEU A 39 -5.13 -28.75 1.09
C LEU A 39 -5.44 -28.35 -0.36
N ARG A 40 -5.85 -29.32 -1.20
CA ARG A 40 -6.29 -29.09 -2.59
C ARG A 40 -7.42 -28.06 -2.68
N SER A 41 -8.40 -28.13 -1.78
CA SER A 41 -9.55 -27.20 -1.80
C SER A 41 -9.18 -25.78 -1.36
N VAL A 42 -8.24 -25.64 -0.42
CA VAL A 42 -7.82 -24.34 0.12
C VAL A 42 -6.80 -23.67 -0.79
N MET A 43 -5.96 -24.46 -1.47
CA MET A 43 -4.81 -24.00 -2.25
C MET A 43 -4.94 -24.27 -3.77
N SER A 44 -6.17 -24.39 -4.30
CA SER A 44 -6.44 -24.72 -5.71
C SER A 44 -5.75 -23.80 -6.72
N ASP A 45 -5.87 -22.49 -6.50
CA ASP A 45 -5.34 -21.42 -7.34
C ASP A 45 -3.93 -20.92 -6.95
N ASP A 46 -3.25 -21.58 -5.99
CA ASP A 46 -1.93 -21.14 -5.51
C ASP A 46 -0.81 -21.60 -6.46
N ARG A 47 0.30 -20.87 -6.48
CA ARG A 47 1.50 -21.26 -7.25
C ARG A 47 2.30 -22.32 -6.50
N ALA A 48 3.16 -23.02 -7.23
CA ALA A 48 3.97 -24.10 -6.67
C ALA A 48 4.87 -23.64 -5.50
N ASP A 49 5.45 -22.44 -5.58
CA ASP A 49 6.25 -21.88 -4.49
C ASP A 49 5.46 -21.75 -3.18
N ASP A 50 4.15 -21.52 -3.28
CA ASP A 50 3.26 -21.35 -2.13
C ASP A 50 2.75 -22.71 -1.61
N PHE A 51 2.28 -23.59 -2.50
CA PHE A 51 1.68 -24.86 -2.08
C PHE A 51 2.70 -25.95 -1.78
N LEU A 52 3.90 -25.95 -2.37
CA LEU A 52 4.88 -27.03 -2.16
C LEU A 52 5.35 -27.13 -0.70
N PRO A 53 5.66 -26.04 0.02
CA PRO A 53 5.97 -26.10 1.45
C PRO A 53 4.82 -26.68 2.29
N ALA A 54 3.58 -26.28 2.02
CA ALA A 54 2.39 -26.77 2.73
C ALA A 54 2.11 -28.24 2.41
N LEU A 55 2.23 -28.64 1.14
CA LEU A 55 2.15 -30.02 0.69
C LEU A 55 3.22 -30.88 1.35
N GLY A 56 4.47 -30.41 1.38
CA GLY A 56 5.58 -31.06 2.06
C GLY A 56 5.33 -31.26 3.56
N GLN A 57 4.76 -30.25 4.24
CA GLN A 57 4.39 -30.35 5.65
C GLN A 57 3.27 -31.36 5.90
N GLU A 58 2.23 -31.39 5.06
CA GLU A 58 1.17 -32.40 5.14
C GLU A 58 1.70 -33.81 4.89
N LEU A 59 2.58 -33.99 3.90
CA LEU A 59 3.23 -35.26 3.62
C LEU A 59 4.12 -35.72 4.78
N GLU A 60 4.88 -34.80 5.39
CA GLU A 60 5.70 -35.10 6.57
C GLU A 60 4.84 -35.60 7.74
N ALA A 61 3.70 -34.95 7.98
CA ALA A 61 2.73 -35.40 8.99
C ALA A 61 2.12 -36.77 8.69
N LEU A 62 2.19 -37.22 7.44
CA LEU A 62 1.77 -38.55 6.98
C LEU A 62 2.95 -39.54 6.91
N GLY A 63 4.14 -39.15 7.36
CA GLY A 63 5.34 -40.00 7.37
C GLY A 63 6.10 -40.05 6.03
N LEU A 64 5.83 -39.11 5.13
CA LEU A 64 6.42 -39.02 3.79
C LEU A 64 7.24 -37.73 3.66
N ALA A 65 8.28 -37.73 2.83
CA ALA A 65 9.02 -36.54 2.44
C ALA A 65 8.69 -36.16 1.00
N LEU A 66 8.42 -34.88 0.76
CA LEU A 66 8.41 -34.30 -0.57
C LEU A 66 9.79 -33.71 -0.87
N ILE A 67 10.51 -34.33 -1.81
CA ILE A 67 11.83 -33.90 -2.24
C ILE A 67 11.75 -33.34 -3.65
N GLU A 68 12.20 -32.11 -3.83
CA GLU A 68 12.45 -31.50 -5.14
C GLU A 68 13.92 -31.72 -5.52
N GLN A 69 14.13 -32.26 -6.72
CA GLN A 69 15.43 -32.33 -7.37
C GLN A 69 15.58 -31.11 -8.29
N ARG A 70 16.43 -30.15 -7.93
CA ARG A 70 16.63 -28.93 -8.73
C ARG A 70 17.75 -29.11 -9.76
N GLU A 71 17.46 -28.68 -10.98
CA GLU A 71 18.40 -28.59 -12.10
C GLU A 71 18.49 -27.12 -12.57
N GLU A 72 19.29 -26.84 -13.60
CA GLU A 72 19.40 -25.50 -14.20
C GLU A 72 18.13 -25.08 -14.98
N ASP A 73 17.15 -25.97 -15.15
CA ASP A 73 15.88 -25.67 -15.81
C ASP A 73 14.77 -25.27 -14.81
N ASP A 74 13.79 -24.50 -15.28
CA ASP A 74 12.66 -24.02 -14.47
C ASP A 74 11.61 -25.13 -14.19
N ALA A 75 11.97 -26.40 -14.32
CA ALA A 75 11.06 -27.54 -14.17
C ALA A 75 11.04 -28.03 -12.71
N ILE A 76 9.83 -28.23 -12.17
CA ILE A 76 9.66 -28.74 -10.81
C ILE A 76 9.71 -30.27 -10.86
N ARG A 77 10.71 -30.88 -10.21
CA ARG A 77 10.92 -32.34 -10.25
C ARG A 77 10.76 -32.97 -8.89
N LEU A 78 9.61 -33.62 -8.66
CA LEU A 78 9.20 -34.08 -7.34
C LEU A 78 9.37 -35.59 -7.14
N LEU A 79 9.83 -35.96 -5.95
CA LEU A 79 9.94 -37.32 -5.44
C LEU A 79 9.20 -37.41 -4.10
N ILE A 80 8.45 -38.49 -3.91
CA ILE A 80 7.87 -38.85 -2.62
C ILE A 80 8.56 -40.11 -2.11
N VAL A 81 9.10 -40.03 -0.89
CA VAL A 81 9.72 -41.17 -0.20
C VAL A 81 9.28 -41.22 1.26
N PRO A 82 9.43 -42.36 1.96
CA PRO A 82 9.27 -42.37 3.42
C PRO A 82 10.22 -41.37 4.10
N GLN A 83 9.76 -40.71 5.16
CA GLN A 83 10.56 -39.69 5.87
C GLN A 83 11.92 -40.23 6.34
N ALA A 84 11.96 -41.50 6.74
CA ALA A 84 13.20 -42.18 7.16
C ALA A 84 14.24 -42.32 6.04
N GLU A 85 13.81 -42.27 4.77
CA GLU A 85 14.67 -42.43 3.59
C GLU A 85 15.09 -41.09 2.98
N ALA A 86 14.48 -39.98 3.41
CA ALA A 86 14.66 -38.66 2.82
C ALA A 86 16.13 -38.21 2.76
N ASN A 87 16.87 -38.36 3.87
CA ASN A 87 18.28 -37.97 3.93
C ASN A 87 19.14 -38.80 2.98
N ASN A 88 18.90 -40.12 2.93
CA ASN A 88 19.63 -41.01 2.03
C ASN A 88 19.39 -40.64 0.56
N LEU A 89 18.14 -40.30 0.20
CA LEU A 89 17.81 -39.84 -1.15
C LEU A 89 18.50 -38.51 -1.49
N LYS A 90 18.45 -37.52 -0.58
CA LYS A 90 19.13 -36.23 -0.78
C LYS A 90 20.62 -36.40 -1.02
N THR A 91 21.30 -37.23 -0.22
CA THR A 91 22.73 -37.53 -0.41
C THR A 91 23.00 -38.17 -1.77
N HIS A 92 22.12 -39.06 -2.25
CA HIS A 92 22.27 -39.66 -3.58
C HIS A 92 22.05 -38.67 -4.72
N ILE A 93 21.12 -37.73 -4.59
CA ILE A 93 20.87 -36.66 -5.57
C ILE A 93 22.09 -35.73 -5.62
N GLN A 94 22.59 -35.31 -4.46
CA GLN A 94 23.79 -34.47 -4.33
C GLN A 94 25.04 -35.16 -4.88
N ALA A 95 25.20 -36.47 -4.67
CA ALA A 95 26.31 -37.24 -5.25
C ALA A 95 26.30 -37.27 -6.79
N ARG A 96 25.17 -36.92 -7.42
CA ARG A 96 25.04 -36.78 -8.88
C ARG A 96 25.23 -35.35 -9.37
N GLY A 97 25.54 -34.42 -8.47
CA GLY A 97 25.74 -33.00 -8.79
C GLY A 97 24.45 -32.18 -8.87
N TRP A 98 23.33 -32.71 -8.38
CA TRP A 98 22.05 -32.00 -8.35
C TRP A 98 21.71 -31.49 -6.96
N GLU A 99 20.93 -30.41 -6.86
CA GLU A 99 20.43 -29.93 -5.58
C GLU A 99 19.15 -30.69 -5.17
N ALA A 100 19.00 -30.94 -3.86
CA ALA A 100 17.88 -31.67 -3.31
C ALA A 100 17.25 -30.89 -2.15
N VAL A 101 16.04 -30.38 -2.36
CA VAL A 101 15.30 -29.58 -1.38
C VAL A 101 14.18 -30.44 -0.80
N ALA A 102 14.07 -30.54 0.53
CA ALA A 102 12.84 -31.05 1.13
C ALA A 102 11.90 -29.87 1.35
N HIS A 103 10.71 -29.95 0.79
CA HIS A 103 9.70 -28.93 1.04
C HIS A 103 9.10 -29.11 2.42
N ARG A 104 9.02 -28.00 3.14
CA ARG A 104 8.43 -27.91 4.47
C ARG A 104 8.14 -26.44 4.77
N GLN A 105 7.08 -26.17 5.52
CA GLN A 105 6.83 -24.81 5.99
C GLN A 105 7.90 -24.39 6.99
N GLU A 106 8.45 -23.19 6.80
CA GLU A 106 9.47 -22.63 7.68
C GLU A 106 8.93 -22.49 9.11
N GLY A 107 9.74 -22.87 10.11
CA GLY A 107 9.36 -22.81 11.52
C GLY A 107 8.32 -23.83 11.99
N ALA A 108 7.76 -24.67 11.11
CA ALA A 108 6.81 -25.69 11.51
C ALA A 108 7.45 -26.76 12.41
N ALA A 109 6.69 -27.37 13.32
CA ALA A 109 7.13 -28.50 14.14
C ALA A 109 7.06 -29.83 13.35
N ALA A 110 7.94 -30.78 13.65
CA ALA A 110 8.05 -32.01 12.85
C ALA A 110 6.78 -32.85 12.98
N GLY A 111 6.19 -33.22 11.85
CA GLY A 111 4.92 -33.96 11.80
C GLY A 111 3.67 -33.15 12.17
N ALA A 112 3.80 -31.83 12.33
CA ALA A 112 2.63 -30.95 12.49
C ALA A 112 1.84 -30.84 11.18
N GLN A 113 0.56 -30.47 11.28
CA GLN A 113 -0.23 -30.14 10.11
C GLN A 113 0.27 -28.85 9.47
N ALA A 114 0.07 -28.70 8.16
CA ALA A 114 0.35 -27.46 7.48
C ALA A 114 -0.53 -26.35 8.04
N ALA A 115 0.09 -25.21 8.33
CA ALA A 115 -0.63 -23.98 8.60
C ALA A 115 -1.24 -23.51 7.27
N LEU A 116 -2.54 -23.72 7.12
CA LEU A 116 -3.29 -23.27 5.94
C LEU A 116 -3.64 -21.78 6.04
N PRO A 117 -3.73 -21.07 4.91
CA PRO A 117 -4.34 -19.75 4.84
C PRO A 117 -5.69 -19.77 5.56
N LYS A 118 -5.85 -18.96 6.61
CA LYS A 118 -7.15 -18.77 7.26
C LYS A 118 -7.88 -17.63 6.54
N PRO A 119 -8.93 -17.89 5.75
CA PRO A 119 -9.72 -16.81 5.19
C PRO A 119 -10.31 -15.95 6.31
N ALA A 120 -10.72 -14.71 5.96
CA ALA A 120 -11.49 -13.90 6.89
C ALA A 120 -12.73 -14.67 7.40
N SER A 121 -13.14 -14.44 8.65
CA SER A 121 -14.32 -15.07 9.25
C SER A 121 -15.67 -14.60 8.66
N GLY A 122 -15.63 -13.92 7.52
CA GLY A 122 -16.76 -13.33 6.80
C GLY A 122 -16.46 -11.89 6.36
N PRO A 123 -17.25 -11.36 5.42
CA PRO A 123 -17.04 -10.03 4.87
C PRO A 123 -17.22 -8.93 5.94
N LEU A 124 -16.60 -7.77 5.72
CA LEU A 124 -16.73 -6.59 6.59
C LEU A 124 -17.93 -5.70 6.24
N CYS A 125 -18.50 -5.86 5.05
CA CYS A 125 -19.62 -5.07 4.55
C CYS A 125 -20.48 -5.92 3.59
N GLY A 126 -21.70 -5.47 3.31
CA GLY A 126 -22.64 -6.15 2.43
C GLY A 126 -22.38 -5.85 0.95
N PRO A 127 -22.92 -6.63 0.00
CA PRO A 127 -22.80 -6.35 -1.43
C PRO A 127 -23.23 -4.93 -1.83
N GLU A 128 -24.22 -4.36 -1.13
CA GLU A 128 -24.73 -2.99 -1.33
C GLU A 128 -23.75 -1.88 -0.92
N ASP A 129 -22.72 -2.22 -0.15
CA ASP A 129 -21.70 -1.27 0.31
C ASP A 129 -20.57 -1.09 -0.71
N TYR A 130 -20.58 -1.83 -1.82
CA TYR A 130 -19.57 -1.77 -2.86
C TYR A 130 -19.99 -0.89 -4.04
N LEU A 131 -19.04 -0.12 -4.57
CA LEU A 131 -19.16 0.57 -5.84
C LEU A 131 -17.89 0.41 -6.66
N ASP A 132 -18.06 0.29 -7.98
CA ASP A 132 -16.96 0.35 -8.93
C ASP A 132 -16.71 1.83 -9.29
N ILE A 133 -15.53 2.31 -8.92
CA ILE A 133 -15.06 3.67 -9.12
C ILE A 133 -13.64 3.57 -9.74
N PRO A 134 -13.52 3.51 -11.08
CA PRO A 134 -12.25 3.31 -11.77
C PRO A 134 -11.14 4.31 -11.45
N TYR A 135 -11.50 5.48 -10.93
CA TYR A 135 -10.58 6.50 -10.47
C TYR A 135 -11.20 7.24 -9.29
N ALA A 136 -10.51 7.33 -8.16
CA ALA A 136 -10.88 8.20 -7.06
C ALA A 136 -9.63 8.77 -6.37
N VAL A 137 -9.63 10.09 -6.15
CA VAL A 137 -8.61 10.78 -5.36
C VAL A 137 -9.32 11.64 -4.34
N ALA A 138 -9.09 11.38 -3.05
CA ALA A 138 -9.61 12.21 -1.97
C ALA A 138 -9.00 13.62 -2.05
N VAL A 139 -9.86 14.64 -2.04
CA VAL A 139 -9.45 16.05 -2.09
C VAL A 139 -9.68 16.76 -0.76
N ALA A 140 -10.66 16.27 0.01
CA ALA A 140 -10.96 16.73 1.36
C ALA A 140 -11.76 15.64 2.09
N PRO A 141 -11.94 15.72 3.43
CA PRO A 141 -12.79 14.79 4.15
C PRO A 141 -14.19 14.70 3.54
N GLY A 142 -14.57 13.50 3.06
CA GLY A 142 -15.85 13.23 2.41
C GLY A 142 -15.95 13.66 0.94
N TRP A 143 -14.91 14.23 0.35
CA TRP A 143 -14.89 14.71 -1.02
C TRP A 143 -13.80 14.04 -1.83
N ALA A 144 -14.13 13.61 -3.03
CA ALA A 144 -13.17 13.04 -3.97
C ALA A 144 -13.38 13.56 -5.39
N CYS A 145 -12.30 13.63 -6.15
CA CYS A 145 -12.39 13.63 -7.60
C CYS A 145 -12.51 12.18 -8.05
N ALA A 146 -13.65 11.80 -8.62
CA ALA A 146 -13.94 10.42 -9.00
C ALA A 146 -14.46 10.32 -10.42
N ALA A 147 -14.19 9.20 -11.10
CA ALA A 147 -14.81 8.85 -12.37
C ALA A 147 -15.68 7.62 -12.19
N MET A 148 -16.87 7.63 -12.79
CA MET A 148 -17.79 6.50 -12.87
C MET A 148 -18.09 6.18 -14.33
N GLU A 149 -18.55 4.97 -14.63
CA GLU A 149 -18.77 4.48 -16.00
C GLU A 149 -19.71 5.39 -16.82
N ASP A 150 -20.76 5.91 -16.18
CA ASP A 150 -21.77 6.77 -16.82
C ASP A 150 -21.40 8.26 -16.85
N TRP A 151 -20.20 8.65 -16.39
CA TRP A 151 -19.80 10.06 -16.30
C TRP A 151 -18.90 10.44 -17.48
N GLU A 152 -19.05 11.67 -17.99
CA GLU A 152 -18.24 12.18 -19.12
C GLU A 152 -16.74 12.34 -18.79
N GLY A 153 -16.37 12.17 -17.53
CA GLY A 153 -14.99 12.21 -17.04
C GLY A 153 -14.93 12.21 -15.52
N SER A 154 -13.77 12.53 -14.96
CA SER A 154 -13.58 12.71 -13.53
C SER A 154 -14.28 13.98 -13.04
N MET A 155 -15.09 13.84 -11.99
CA MET A 155 -15.93 14.89 -11.42
C MET A 155 -15.74 14.96 -9.91
N LEU A 156 -15.99 16.14 -9.33
CA LEU A 156 -16.10 16.24 -7.88
C LEU A 156 -17.32 15.43 -7.41
N THR A 157 -17.12 14.65 -6.36
CA THR A 157 -18.10 13.74 -5.79
C THR A 157 -18.13 13.89 -4.28
N ASP A 158 -19.34 13.96 -3.74
CA ASP A 158 -19.57 13.86 -2.31
C ASP A 158 -19.75 12.39 -1.91
N LEU A 159 -18.73 11.83 -1.25
CA LEU A 159 -18.73 10.43 -0.80
C LEU A 159 -19.71 10.18 0.35
N ARG A 160 -20.22 11.22 1.02
CA ARG A 160 -21.27 11.09 2.04
C ARG A 160 -22.61 10.64 1.44
N ALA A 161 -22.82 10.85 0.14
CA ALA A 161 -24.03 10.44 -0.56
C ALA A 161 -24.09 8.93 -0.86
N TRP A 162 -23.12 8.14 -0.38
CA TRP A 162 -23.04 6.70 -0.62
C TRP A 162 -24.34 5.95 -0.24
N PRO A 163 -24.83 5.03 -1.09
CA PRO A 163 -24.25 4.58 -2.37
C PRO A 163 -24.67 5.40 -3.59
N ALA A 164 -25.59 6.37 -3.43
CA ALA A 164 -26.13 7.17 -4.52
C ALA A 164 -25.25 8.38 -4.85
N LEU A 165 -23.99 8.12 -5.21
CA LEU A 165 -23.02 9.15 -5.59
C LEU A 165 -23.48 9.93 -6.82
N ARG A 166 -23.23 11.23 -6.84
CA ARG A 166 -23.59 12.13 -7.94
C ARG A 166 -22.45 13.08 -8.25
N ALA A 167 -22.27 13.36 -9.54
CA ALA A 167 -21.34 14.37 -10.00
C ALA A 167 -21.79 15.76 -9.55
N ILE A 168 -20.87 16.53 -9.00
CA ILE A 168 -21.07 17.94 -8.63
C ILE A 168 -20.40 18.79 -9.70
N ALA A 169 -21.22 19.52 -10.45
CA ALA A 169 -20.78 20.24 -11.64
C ALA A 169 -19.79 21.38 -11.32
N GLY A 170 -18.88 21.66 -12.27
CA GLY A 170 -18.19 22.95 -12.35
C GLY A 170 -16.86 23.10 -11.59
N LYS A 171 -16.14 22.02 -11.30
CA LYS A 171 -14.89 22.12 -10.52
C LYS A 171 -13.65 21.52 -11.16
N PHE A 172 -13.69 20.22 -11.46
CA PHE A 172 -12.59 19.54 -12.12
C PHE A 172 -13.00 19.35 -13.57
N PRO A 173 -12.32 19.99 -14.55
CA PRO A 173 -12.66 19.77 -15.94
C PRO A 173 -12.49 18.29 -16.28
N ALA A 174 -13.53 17.71 -16.87
CA ALA A 174 -13.73 16.29 -17.21
C ALA A 174 -12.65 15.63 -18.10
N ARG A 175 -11.50 16.27 -18.33
CA ARG A 175 -10.44 15.78 -19.22
C ARG A 175 -9.01 15.91 -18.67
N ARG A 176 -8.76 16.53 -17.50
CA ARG A 176 -7.39 16.97 -17.11
C ARG A 176 -7.12 16.77 -15.62
N GLY A 177 -6.01 16.11 -15.30
CA GLY A 177 -5.74 15.51 -13.99
C GLY A 177 -5.44 16.53 -12.90
N LEU A 178 -6.12 16.37 -11.76
CA LEU A 178 -5.65 16.87 -10.47
C LEU A 178 -4.24 16.30 -10.23
N LEU A 179 -3.25 17.17 -10.02
CA LEU A 179 -1.86 16.75 -9.81
C LEU A 179 -1.49 16.67 -8.32
N ALA A 180 -2.06 17.56 -7.50
CA ALA A 180 -1.93 17.56 -6.05
C ALA A 180 -3.05 18.40 -5.42
N SER A 181 -3.46 18.08 -4.20
CA SER A 181 -4.41 18.88 -3.41
C SER A 181 -4.09 18.79 -1.92
N CYS A 182 -4.46 19.81 -1.17
CA CYS A 182 -4.47 19.79 0.28
C CYS A 182 -5.55 20.73 0.84
N VAL A 183 -5.89 20.54 2.11
CA VAL A 183 -6.85 21.36 2.85
C VAL A 183 -6.18 21.84 4.13
N SER A 184 -6.32 23.14 4.44
CA SER A 184 -5.86 23.71 5.70
C SER A 184 -6.79 23.31 6.86
N LEU A 185 -6.33 23.49 8.11
CA LEU A 185 -7.19 23.30 9.29
C LEU A 185 -8.38 24.28 9.31
N SER A 186 -8.27 25.43 8.65
CA SER A 186 -9.34 26.41 8.49
C SER A 186 -10.31 26.09 7.34
N GLY A 187 -10.09 24.99 6.61
CA GLY A 187 -10.95 24.54 5.51
C GLY A 187 -10.63 25.15 4.15
N VAL A 188 -9.54 25.91 4.04
CA VAL A 188 -9.08 26.45 2.75
C VAL A 188 -8.48 25.31 1.93
N HIS A 189 -8.99 25.15 0.71
CA HIS A 189 -8.54 24.13 -0.22
C HIS A 189 -7.56 24.74 -1.23
N ALA A 190 -6.44 24.06 -1.44
CA ALA A 190 -5.46 24.39 -2.48
C ALA A 190 -5.20 23.18 -3.36
N TRP A 191 -5.08 23.38 -4.67
CA TRP A 191 -4.83 22.29 -5.59
C TRP A 191 -4.08 22.73 -6.85
N ILE A 192 -3.44 21.77 -7.49
CA ILE A 192 -2.73 21.97 -8.76
C ILE A 192 -3.48 21.25 -9.86
N GLU A 193 -3.78 22.00 -10.92
CA GLU A 193 -4.38 21.48 -12.14
C GLU A 193 -3.40 21.54 -13.31
N GLN A 194 -3.41 20.50 -14.12
CA GLN A 194 -2.75 20.52 -15.41
C GLN A 194 -3.44 21.50 -16.36
N GLY A 195 -2.64 22.25 -17.13
CA GLY A 195 -3.12 23.20 -18.12
C GLY A 195 -3.88 22.53 -19.28
N PRO A 196 -4.51 23.33 -20.16
CA PRO A 196 -5.43 22.80 -21.14
C PRO A 196 -4.77 21.88 -22.19
N ASP A 197 -3.60 22.20 -22.67
CA ASP A 197 -2.95 21.39 -23.70
C ASP A 197 -2.10 20.26 -23.08
N GLY A 198 -2.44 19.82 -21.86
CA GLY A 198 -1.74 18.76 -21.13
C GLY A 198 -0.26 19.10 -20.94
N LEU A 199 0.63 18.17 -21.33
CA LEU A 199 2.08 18.34 -21.31
C LEU A 199 2.58 19.51 -22.18
N SER A 200 1.80 19.93 -23.18
CA SER A 200 2.14 21.08 -24.04
C SER A 200 1.60 22.42 -23.55
N SER A 201 0.90 22.45 -22.41
CA SER A 201 0.36 23.70 -21.86
C SER A 201 1.46 24.67 -21.46
N THR A 202 1.21 25.95 -21.67
CA THR A 202 2.06 27.03 -21.13
C THR A 202 1.19 28.01 -20.31
N PRO A 203 1.34 28.07 -18.97
CA PRO A 203 2.16 27.18 -18.14
C PRO A 203 1.62 25.73 -18.11
N TYR A 204 2.50 24.76 -17.81
CA TYR A 204 2.15 23.33 -17.74
C TYR A 204 1.04 23.03 -16.73
N ALA A 205 1.08 23.67 -15.57
CA ALA A 205 0.11 23.50 -14.50
C ALA A 205 -0.06 24.81 -13.72
N ARG A 206 -1.18 24.92 -13.00
CA ARG A 206 -1.56 26.12 -12.24
C ARG A 206 -1.95 25.74 -10.81
N LEU A 207 -1.55 26.57 -9.86
CA LEU A 207 -1.98 26.49 -8.47
C LEU A 207 -3.24 27.32 -8.25
N LEU A 208 -4.24 26.73 -7.61
CA LEU A 208 -5.57 27.28 -7.37
C LEU A 208 -5.93 27.15 -5.89
N HIS A 209 -6.84 28.00 -5.41
CA HIS A 209 -7.38 27.91 -4.06
C HIS A 209 -8.85 28.32 -3.97
N SER A 210 -9.51 27.88 -2.90
CA SER A 210 -10.89 28.22 -2.58
C SER A 210 -11.16 27.99 -1.08
N GLY A 211 -12.02 28.82 -0.49
CA GLY A 211 -12.50 28.61 0.88
C GLY A 211 -13.49 27.44 1.03
N GLN A 212 -14.02 26.89 -0.07
CA GLN A 212 -14.88 25.70 -0.03
C GLN A 212 -14.60 24.74 -1.18
N VAL A 213 -14.65 23.44 -0.86
CA VAL A 213 -14.42 22.32 -1.78
C VAL A 213 -15.51 22.19 -2.85
N GLU A 214 -16.69 22.81 -2.68
CA GLU A 214 -17.81 22.77 -3.65
C GLU A 214 -18.00 24.05 -4.50
N LEU A 215 -17.42 25.19 -4.11
CA LEU A 215 -17.53 26.46 -4.85
C LEU A 215 -16.73 26.51 -6.16
N PRO A 216 -17.37 26.70 -7.35
CA PRO A 216 -16.69 26.65 -8.64
C PRO A 216 -15.41 27.49 -8.63
N SER A 217 -14.34 26.98 -9.24
CA SER A 217 -13.15 27.81 -9.45
C SER A 217 -13.62 29.05 -10.20
N SER A 218 -13.36 30.23 -9.64
CA SER A 218 -13.57 31.45 -10.41
C SER A 218 -12.84 31.30 -11.76
N ASN A 219 -13.36 31.87 -12.85
CA ASN A 219 -12.73 31.87 -14.20
C ASN A 219 -11.34 32.57 -14.25
N ARG A 220 -10.67 32.64 -13.11
CA ARG A 220 -9.44 33.35 -12.85
C ARG A 220 -8.25 32.50 -13.26
N PRO A 221 -7.23 33.11 -13.86
CA PRO A 221 -6.01 32.40 -14.19
C PRO A 221 -5.28 32.02 -12.90
N GLY A 222 -5.32 30.74 -12.52
CA GLY A 222 -4.54 30.21 -11.40
C GLY A 222 -3.04 30.56 -11.51
N MET A 223 -2.34 30.50 -10.38
CA MET A 223 -0.96 30.97 -10.31
C MET A 223 0.01 30.07 -11.08
N PRO A 224 1.01 30.64 -11.78
CA PRO A 224 2.08 29.85 -12.37
C PRO A 224 2.93 29.22 -11.26
N LEU A 225 3.26 27.94 -11.41
CA LEU A 225 4.14 27.22 -10.50
C LEU A 225 5.62 27.60 -10.76
N PRO A 226 6.44 27.75 -9.71
CA PRO A 226 7.87 27.91 -9.86
C PRO A 226 8.54 26.58 -10.25
N PRO A 227 9.72 26.61 -10.89
CA PRO A 227 10.41 27.78 -11.42
C PRO A 227 9.79 28.27 -12.74
N ARG A 228 9.71 29.60 -12.91
CA ARG A 228 9.28 30.25 -14.16
C ARG A 228 10.35 30.04 -15.25
N ALA A 229 10.19 28.97 -16.02
CA ALA A 229 10.79 28.69 -17.33
C ALA A 229 12.32 28.82 -17.50
N ALA A 230 13.01 27.68 -17.58
CA ALA A 230 13.99 27.37 -18.62
C ALA A 230 14.30 25.86 -18.56
N GLN A 231 14.54 25.26 -19.73
CA GLN A 231 14.89 23.86 -19.95
C GLN A 231 13.70 22.90 -20.10
N VAL A 232 13.72 22.25 -21.27
CA VAL A 232 12.98 21.05 -21.66
C VAL A 232 12.74 20.17 -20.44
N GLN A 233 11.50 20.22 -19.94
CA GLN A 233 11.02 19.42 -18.82
C GLN A 233 11.03 17.95 -19.27
N ARG A 234 12.15 17.23 -19.02
CA ARG A 234 12.29 15.82 -19.39
C ARG A 234 11.72 14.86 -18.34
N ARG A 235 11.40 15.33 -17.13
CA ARG A 235 10.85 14.52 -16.04
C ARG A 235 9.44 14.98 -15.68
N THR A 236 8.57 14.02 -15.41
CA THR A 236 7.22 14.24 -14.86
C THR A 236 7.33 15.03 -13.55
N PRO A 237 6.52 16.09 -13.35
CA PRO A 237 6.50 16.83 -12.08
C PRO A 237 6.05 15.95 -10.90
N GLU A 238 6.52 16.29 -9.70
CA GLU A 238 6.29 15.54 -8.45
C GLU A 238 5.72 16.48 -7.38
N PHE A 239 4.51 16.98 -7.62
CA PHE A 239 3.91 17.98 -6.76
C PHE A 239 3.40 17.37 -5.46
N SER A 240 3.81 17.97 -4.34
CA SER A 240 3.16 17.79 -3.04
C SER A 240 2.80 19.16 -2.45
N LEU A 241 1.61 19.23 -1.86
CA LEU A 241 1.07 20.44 -1.23
C LEU A 241 0.76 20.18 0.24
N GLY A 242 0.94 21.19 1.08
CA GLY A 242 0.44 21.17 2.45
C GLY A 242 0.52 22.53 3.11
N PHE A 243 -0.40 22.80 4.02
CA PHE A 243 -0.44 24.05 4.77
C PHE A 243 0.43 23.97 6.02
N ALA A 244 1.14 25.06 6.30
CA ALA A 244 1.82 25.31 7.57
C ALA A 244 1.19 26.56 8.20
N GLY A 245 0.15 26.36 9.02
CA GLY A 245 -0.72 27.45 9.44
C GLY A 245 -1.43 28.07 8.22
N ASP A 246 -1.23 29.37 7.99
CA ASP A 246 -1.79 30.08 6.84
C ASP A 246 -0.86 30.09 5.61
N ASP A 247 0.37 29.61 5.76
CA ASP A 247 1.30 29.49 4.64
C ASP A 247 1.07 28.18 3.87
N LEU A 248 1.32 28.19 2.57
CA LEU A 248 1.29 26.98 1.75
C LEU A 248 2.71 26.57 1.34
N LEU A 249 3.04 25.31 1.56
CA LEU A 249 4.27 24.69 1.08
C LEU A 249 3.98 23.89 -0.20
N LEU A 250 4.86 24.07 -1.18
CA LEU A 250 4.90 23.32 -2.43
C LEU A 250 6.25 22.62 -2.55
N VAL A 251 6.22 21.29 -2.70
CA VAL A 251 7.40 20.50 -3.01
C VAL A 251 7.33 20.10 -4.48
N ASP A 252 8.41 20.33 -5.22
CA ASP A 252 8.55 19.91 -6.61
C ASP A 252 10.02 19.63 -6.94
N ARG A 253 10.31 18.45 -7.50
CA ARG A 253 11.64 18.06 -8.05
C ARG A 253 12.83 18.39 -7.13
N GLY A 254 12.68 18.14 -5.83
CA GLY A 254 13.74 18.39 -4.85
C GLY A 254 13.87 19.85 -4.41
N MET A 255 12.88 20.70 -4.70
CA MET A 255 12.80 22.07 -4.19
C MET A 255 11.56 22.21 -3.31
N VAL A 256 11.65 23.08 -2.30
CA VAL A 256 10.52 23.44 -1.44
C VAL A 256 10.28 24.95 -1.54
N PHE A 257 9.06 25.33 -1.90
CA PHE A 257 8.61 26.72 -2.04
C PHE A 257 7.57 27.07 -0.98
N LEU A 258 7.63 28.30 -0.49
CA LEU A 258 6.69 28.89 0.45
C LEU A 258 5.84 29.94 -0.25
N TYR A 259 4.51 29.81 -0.13
CA TYR A 259 3.55 30.86 -0.47
C TYR A 259 3.04 31.46 0.84
N PRO A 260 3.56 32.64 1.24
CA PRO A 260 3.23 33.22 2.54
C PRO A 260 1.80 33.74 2.58
N ALA A 261 1.13 33.51 3.71
CA ALA A 261 -0.25 33.88 4.01
C ALA A 261 -1.27 33.41 2.95
N TYR A 262 -0.96 32.33 2.21
CA TYR A 262 -1.78 31.80 1.12
C TYR A 262 -3.23 31.52 1.55
N GLY A 263 -3.42 30.95 2.75
CA GLY A 263 -4.73 30.64 3.30
C GLY A 263 -5.61 31.87 3.62
N ARG A 264 -5.01 33.06 3.73
CA ARG A 264 -5.72 34.32 4.02
C ARG A 264 -5.97 35.18 2.78
N GLN A 265 -5.46 34.77 1.62
CA GLN A 265 -5.53 35.59 0.42
C GLN A 265 -6.95 35.61 -0.14
N GLU A 266 -7.53 36.81 -0.21
CA GLU A 266 -8.74 37.04 -0.97
C GLU A 266 -8.38 37.36 -2.43
N GLY A 267 -8.60 36.40 -3.32
CA GLY A 267 -8.35 36.55 -4.75
C GLY A 267 -6.94 36.20 -5.23
N ASP A 268 -6.54 36.78 -6.36
CA ASP A 268 -5.42 36.29 -7.20
C ASP A 268 -4.07 36.93 -6.86
N SER A 269 -4.02 37.88 -5.92
CA SER A 269 -2.78 38.57 -5.53
C SER A 269 -2.05 37.79 -4.46
N ALA A 270 -1.59 36.60 -4.82
CA ALA A 270 -0.69 35.84 -3.98
C ALA A 270 0.72 36.40 -4.07
N ALA A 271 1.38 36.51 -2.92
CA ALA A 271 2.79 36.88 -2.87
C ALA A 271 3.63 35.91 -3.73
N GLU A 272 4.73 36.44 -4.29
CA GLU A 272 5.65 35.61 -5.07
C GLU A 272 6.20 34.47 -4.17
N PRO A 273 6.22 33.21 -4.65
CA PRO A 273 6.70 32.11 -3.85
C PRO A 273 8.19 32.28 -3.53
N THR A 274 8.56 32.02 -2.29
CA THR A 274 9.95 32.03 -1.84
C THR A 274 10.52 30.62 -1.86
N LEU A 275 11.67 30.42 -2.51
CA LEU A 275 12.40 29.15 -2.42
C LEU A 275 13.00 29.01 -1.02
N LEU A 276 12.57 27.99 -0.26
CA LEU A 276 13.07 27.71 1.08
C LEU A 276 14.25 26.74 1.09
N HIS A 277 14.19 25.72 0.22
CA HIS A 277 15.17 24.63 0.23
C HIS A 277 15.37 24.04 -1.15
N THR A 278 16.62 23.66 -1.44
CA THR A 278 16.98 22.83 -2.59
C THR A 278 17.74 21.63 -2.05
N ALA A 279 17.15 20.45 -2.21
CA ALA A 279 17.76 19.20 -1.82
C ALA A 279 19.04 18.94 -2.64
N PRO A 280 20.10 18.39 -2.02
CA PRO A 280 21.31 18.04 -2.74
C PRO A 280 21.03 16.99 -3.82
N ALA A 281 21.94 16.88 -4.80
CA ALA A 281 21.87 15.82 -5.80
C ALA A 281 21.96 14.45 -5.12
N GLN A 282 20.93 13.61 -5.31
CA GLN A 282 20.94 12.26 -4.77
C GLN A 282 21.88 11.35 -5.57
N ARG A 283 22.57 10.44 -4.87
CA ARG A 283 23.47 9.44 -5.47
C ARG A 283 22.74 8.20 -6.00
N ARG A 284 21.53 7.94 -5.52
CA ARG A 284 20.66 6.85 -5.96
C ARG A 284 19.28 7.41 -6.33
N PRO A 285 18.60 6.84 -7.33
CA PRO A 285 17.18 7.11 -7.53
C PRO A 285 16.42 6.49 -6.36
N VAL A 286 16.01 7.34 -5.41
CA VAL A 286 15.01 6.99 -4.38
C VAL A 286 13.66 6.87 -5.10
N SER A 287 12.73 6.10 -4.56
CA SER A 287 11.32 6.19 -4.99
C SER A 287 10.87 7.64 -4.72
N ASP A 288 11.00 8.52 -5.72
CA ASP A 288 10.87 9.98 -5.66
C ASP A 288 9.45 10.43 -5.24
N ARG A 289 9.08 10.19 -3.98
CA ARG A 289 7.84 10.70 -3.38
C ARG A 289 8.19 11.91 -2.54
N SER A 290 7.79 13.08 -3.01
CA SER A 290 7.68 14.27 -2.16
C SER A 290 6.48 14.10 -1.23
N ALA A 291 6.48 14.81 -0.09
CA ALA A 291 5.31 14.92 0.77
C ALA A 291 5.37 16.19 1.61
N VAL A 292 4.20 16.71 1.98
CA VAL A 292 4.04 17.67 3.08
C VAL A 292 3.11 17.03 4.10
N ILE A 293 3.56 16.96 5.35
CA ILE A 293 2.94 16.18 6.42
C ILE A 293 2.53 17.16 7.51
N LEU A 294 1.23 17.29 7.75
CA LEU A 294 0.69 18.10 8.83
C LEU A 294 0.31 17.20 10.00
N THR A 295 0.91 17.44 11.15
CA THR A 295 0.54 16.78 12.41
C THR A 295 -0.69 17.47 13.03
N PRO A 296 -1.50 16.77 13.84
CA PRO A 296 -2.71 17.34 14.44
C PRO A 296 -2.44 18.52 15.40
N ASP A 297 -1.26 18.57 16.01
CA ASP A 297 -0.77 19.69 16.83
C ASP A 297 -0.23 20.87 16.01
N GLY A 298 -0.32 20.81 14.68
CA GLY A 298 -0.04 21.92 13.77
C GLY A 298 1.41 22.01 13.29
N ARG A 299 2.28 21.06 13.67
CA ARG A 299 3.66 21.00 13.15
C ARG A 299 3.66 20.46 11.74
N THR A 300 4.52 21.02 10.90
CA THR A 300 4.59 20.67 9.48
C THR A 300 5.95 20.10 9.13
N CYS A 301 5.96 18.89 8.57
CA CYS A 301 7.14 18.23 8.06
C CYS A 301 7.08 18.11 6.53
N VAL A 302 8.25 17.97 5.90
CA VAL A 302 8.41 17.88 4.46
C VAL A 302 9.35 16.73 4.14
N LEU A 303 8.94 15.83 3.24
CA LEU A 303 9.86 14.92 2.58
C LEU A 303 10.28 15.52 1.25
N CYS A 304 11.57 15.79 1.10
CA CYS A 304 12.15 16.33 -0.12
C CYS A 304 13.39 15.51 -0.49
N ARG A 305 13.27 14.65 -1.51
CA ARG A 305 14.35 13.74 -1.96
C ARG A 305 14.99 12.98 -0.81
N GLY A 306 14.20 12.18 -0.10
CA GLY A 306 14.67 11.34 1.02
C GLY A 306 15.08 12.11 2.28
N GLN A 307 15.05 13.45 2.27
CA GLN A 307 15.31 14.26 3.45
C GLN A 307 13.99 14.62 4.13
N LEU A 308 13.85 14.18 5.40
CA LEU A 308 12.78 14.68 6.26
C LEU A 308 13.22 15.98 6.94
N LEU A 309 12.46 17.02 6.69
CA LEU A 309 12.67 18.38 7.18
C LEU A 309 11.44 18.82 7.98
N GLU A 310 11.65 19.66 8.97
CA GLU A 310 10.56 20.32 9.69
C GLU A 310 10.54 21.81 9.36
N PHE A 311 9.34 22.32 9.09
CA PHE A 311 9.10 23.73 8.90
C PHE A 311 8.82 24.40 10.25
N ARG A 312 9.70 25.31 10.66
CA ARG A 312 9.57 26.12 11.86
C ARG A 312 10.01 27.55 11.56
N GLU A 313 9.25 28.53 12.03
CA GLU A 313 9.62 29.96 11.95
C GLU A 313 10.02 30.42 10.53
N GLY A 314 9.32 29.94 9.50
CA GLY A 314 9.60 30.31 8.11
C GLY A 314 10.81 29.63 7.48
N ARG A 315 11.40 28.61 8.13
CA ARG A 315 12.61 27.90 7.67
C ARG A 315 12.43 26.39 7.76
N LEU A 316 13.22 25.67 6.97
CA LEU A 316 13.29 24.20 6.99
C LEU A 316 14.53 23.74 7.74
N HIS A 317 14.32 22.79 8.65
CA HIS A 317 15.37 22.22 9.49
C HIS A 317 15.39 20.71 9.32
N PRO A 318 16.54 20.06 9.10
CA PRO A 318 16.62 18.60 9.10
C PRO A 318 16.13 18.02 10.42
N LEU A 319 15.30 16.96 10.35
CA LEU A 319 14.91 16.25 11.55
C LEU A 319 16.13 15.53 12.17
N PRO A 320 16.38 15.65 13.48
CA PRO A 320 17.50 15.02 14.15
C PRO A 320 17.23 13.52 14.41
N LEU A 321 17.05 12.75 13.34
CA LEU A 321 16.70 11.33 13.42
C LEU A 321 17.90 10.49 13.85
N SER A 322 17.69 9.63 14.84
CA SER A 322 18.69 8.71 15.38
C SER A 322 18.25 7.27 15.17
N TYR A 323 19.03 6.52 14.40
CA TYR A 323 18.72 5.15 14.01
C TYR A 323 19.51 4.15 14.87
N ALA A 324 18.82 3.16 15.44
CA ALA A 324 19.46 2.06 16.14
C ALA A 324 20.21 1.14 15.16
N VAL A 325 19.62 0.89 13.99
CA VAL A 325 20.19 0.13 12.87
C VAL A 325 20.17 1.02 11.63
N PRO A 326 21.27 1.13 10.87
CA PRO A 326 21.29 1.92 9.64
C PRO A 326 20.24 1.43 8.63
N LEU A 327 19.48 2.36 8.06
CA LEU A 327 18.54 2.12 6.96
C LEU A 327 19.05 2.73 5.65
N SER A 328 18.40 2.40 4.53
CA SER A 328 18.83 2.81 3.19
C SER A 328 18.71 4.31 2.90
N GLY A 329 17.85 5.03 3.62
CA GLY A 329 17.43 6.41 3.34
C GLY A 329 16.32 6.52 2.28
N ASP A 330 15.77 5.39 1.80
CA ASP A 330 14.68 5.36 0.80
C ASP A 330 13.31 5.46 1.48
N ILE A 331 13.06 6.63 2.07
CA ILE A 331 11.84 6.92 2.80
C ILE A 331 10.66 7.02 1.82
N SER A 332 9.59 6.28 2.12
CA SER A 332 8.36 6.27 1.33
C SER A 332 7.12 6.44 2.21
N HIS A 333 6.07 7.03 1.62
CA HIS A 333 4.77 7.24 2.27
C HIS A 333 4.82 7.85 3.69
N PRO A 334 5.56 8.95 3.90
CA PRO A 334 5.60 9.53 5.23
C PRO A 334 4.24 10.13 5.58
N VAL A 335 3.77 9.89 6.80
CA VAL A 335 2.49 10.36 7.31
C VAL A 335 2.62 10.85 8.75
N ALA A 336 1.66 11.64 9.20
CA ALA A 336 1.58 12.04 10.60
C ALA A 336 1.20 10.84 11.47
N LEU A 337 1.74 10.79 12.69
CA LEU A 337 1.43 9.75 13.66
C LEU A 337 1.00 10.38 14.97
N GLY A 338 -0.29 10.70 15.09
CA GLY A 338 -0.79 11.47 16.22
C GLY A 338 -0.05 12.81 16.37
N ASP A 339 -0.03 13.34 17.59
CA ASP A 339 0.59 14.63 17.88
C ASP A 339 2.12 14.50 17.89
N SER A 340 2.82 15.43 17.22
CA SER A 340 4.28 15.55 17.28
C SER A 340 5.08 14.28 16.90
N ALA A 341 4.53 13.39 16.07
CA ALA A 341 5.29 12.26 15.53
C ALA A 341 4.94 11.99 14.05
N ILE A 342 5.85 11.28 13.37
CA ILE A 342 5.70 10.87 11.98
C ILE A 342 6.04 9.38 11.83
N ALA A 343 5.44 8.75 10.84
CA ALA A 343 5.71 7.38 10.44
C ALA A 343 5.97 7.31 8.94
N TRP A 344 6.73 6.32 8.49
CA TRP A 344 7.05 6.09 7.08
C TRP A 344 7.41 4.63 6.84
N LEU A 345 7.53 4.25 5.57
CA LEU A 345 8.02 2.95 5.14
C LEU A 345 9.44 3.08 4.59
N GLU A 346 10.33 2.19 5.01
CA GLU A 346 11.72 2.13 4.58
C GLU A 346 12.23 0.69 4.70
N ASP A 347 12.86 0.15 3.65
CA ASP A 347 13.39 -1.22 3.62
C ASP A 347 12.38 -2.31 4.04
N ASP A 348 11.12 -2.20 3.58
CA ASP A 348 9.98 -3.06 3.98
C ASP A 348 9.62 -3.04 5.47
N MET A 349 10.12 -2.04 6.21
CA MET A 349 9.83 -1.83 7.62
C MET A 349 8.88 -0.65 7.81
N LEU A 350 8.02 -0.75 8.83
CA LEU A 350 7.31 0.42 9.35
C LEU A 350 8.23 1.15 10.34
N CYS A 351 8.57 2.39 10.02
CA CYS A 351 9.39 3.25 10.85
C CYS A 351 8.55 4.38 11.45
N HIS A 352 8.86 4.78 12.67
CA HIS A 352 8.28 6.00 13.24
C HIS A 352 9.23 6.68 14.23
N ALA A 353 9.07 8.00 14.39
CA ALA A 353 9.84 8.81 15.32
C ALA A 353 9.01 9.98 15.86
N GLY A 354 9.20 10.30 17.14
CA GLY A 354 8.73 11.56 17.71
C GLY A 354 9.59 12.71 17.21
N LEU A 355 8.98 13.83 16.87
CA LEU A 355 9.66 15.01 16.30
C LEU A 355 10.59 15.71 17.31
N ASP A 356 10.40 15.49 18.61
CA ASP A 356 11.24 16.07 19.67
C ASP A 356 12.37 15.13 20.10
N ALA A 357 12.08 13.83 20.24
CA ALA A 357 13.07 12.84 20.67
C ALA A 357 13.98 12.37 19.52
N GLY A 358 13.45 12.31 18.29
CA GLY A 358 14.17 11.89 17.09
C GLY A 358 14.59 10.41 17.05
N ALA A 359 14.37 9.63 18.11
CA ALA A 359 14.67 8.21 18.12
C ALA A 359 13.76 7.45 17.16
N VAL A 360 14.35 6.74 16.21
CA VAL A 360 13.64 5.95 15.19
C VAL A 360 13.37 4.55 15.73
N HIS A 361 12.10 4.16 15.71
CA HIS A 361 11.63 2.82 16.00
C HIS A 361 11.26 2.11 14.70
N GLN A 362 11.67 0.85 14.57
CA GLN A 362 11.49 0.03 13.38
C GLN A 362 10.67 -1.20 13.73
N HIS A 363 9.70 -1.55 12.88
CA HIS A 363 8.80 -2.68 13.05
C HIS A 363 8.75 -3.51 11.78
N GLU A 364 8.98 -4.82 11.92
CA GLU A 364 8.80 -5.76 10.82
C GLU A 364 7.33 -5.87 10.47
N VAL A 365 7.02 -5.79 9.18
CA VAL A 365 5.65 -5.92 8.67
C VAL A 365 5.39 -7.37 8.27
N GLY A 366 4.86 -8.16 9.20
CA GLY A 366 4.46 -9.54 8.93
C GLY A 366 3.15 -9.64 8.15
N HIS A 367 2.95 -10.73 7.40
CA HIS A 367 1.69 -11.07 6.70
C HIS A 367 1.17 -10.09 5.62
N LEU A 368 1.94 -9.06 5.26
CA LEU A 368 1.74 -8.28 4.03
C LEU A 368 2.81 -8.66 2.99
N PRO A 369 2.50 -8.58 1.69
CA PRO A 369 3.51 -8.85 0.67
C PRO A 369 4.68 -7.87 0.78
N ALA A 370 5.89 -8.35 0.49
CA ALA A 370 7.08 -7.51 0.42
C ALA A 370 7.03 -6.57 -0.80
N GLY A 371 7.57 -5.37 -0.65
CA GLY A 371 7.46 -4.31 -1.66
C GLY A 371 6.04 -3.80 -1.84
N GLY A 372 5.87 -2.69 -2.56
CA GLY A 372 4.54 -2.22 -2.96
C GLY A 372 3.60 -1.86 -1.80
N MET A 373 4.11 -1.66 -0.59
CA MET A 373 3.31 -1.25 0.56
C MET A 373 2.90 0.23 0.46
N THR A 374 1.77 0.55 1.08
CA THR A 374 1.31 1.93 1.27
C THR A 374 1.09 2.21 2.74
N LEU A 375 1.25 3.48 3.13
CA LEU A 375 1.00 3.93 4.50
C LEU A 375 0.08 5.14 4.49
N GLN A 376 -0.95 5.11 5.33
CA GLN A 376 -1.91 6.21 5.53
C GLN A 376 -2.15 6.45 7.02
N ALA A 377 -2.17 7.71 7.43
CA ALA A 377 -2.58 8.11 8.77
C ALA A 377 -4.11 8.08 8.89
N LEU A 378 -4.60 7.51 9.97
CA LEU A 378 -6.02 7.40 10.29
C LEU A 378 -6.35 8.20 11.57
N GLN A 379 -7.64 8.32 11.85
CA GLN A 379 -8.12 8.96 13.07
C GLN A 379 -7.65 8.22 14.33
N GLY A 380 -7.45 8.96 15.42
CA GLY A 380 -7.09 8.38 16.72
C GLY A 380 -5.69 7.78 16.78
N GLY A 381 -4.76 8.21 15.89
CA GLY A 381 -3.37 7.74 15.91
C GLY A 381 -3.14 6.36 15.28
N TRP A 382 -4.15 5.80 14.62
CA TRP A 382 -4.02 4.56 13.86
C TRP A 382 -3.30 4.79 12.54
N LEU A 383 -2.57 3.78 12.08
CA LEU A 383 -1.97 3.72 10.75
C LEU A 383 -2.62 2.57 9.96
N LEU A 384 -2.87 2.81 8.69
CA LEU A 384 -3.18 1.75 7.73
C LEU A 384 -1.92 1.41 6.94
N LEU A 385 -1.51 0.15 7.04
CA LEU A 385 -0.61 -0.50 6.11
C LEU A 385 -1.44 -1.18 5.03
N GLY A 386 -1.29 -0.73 3.80
CA GLY A 386 -1.96 -1.28 2.62
C GLY A 386 -0.97 -1.86 1.62
N HIS A 387 -1.45 -2.31 0.47
CA HIS A 387 -0.61 -2.86 -0.59
C HIS A 387 -1.17 -2.53 -1.98
N TRP A 388 -0.30 -2.20 -2.93
CA TRP A 388 -0.69 -1.81 -4.30
C TRP A 388 -1.34 -2.96 -5.07
N HIS A 389 -0.78 -4.15 -5.01
CA HIS A 389 -1.30 -5.29 -5.77
C HIS A 389 -2.26 -6.12 -4.95
N ALA A 390 -3.15 -6.85 -5.64
CA ALA A 390 -3.93 -7.91 -5.02
C ALA A 390 -2.96 -8.87 -4.30
N PRO A 391 -2.99 -8.94 -2.97
CA PRO A 391 -2.14 -9.86 -2.25
C PRO A 391 -2.61 -11.28 -2.49
N HIS A 392 -1.69 -12.23 -2.39
CA HIS A 392 -2.05 -13.63 -2.38
C HIS A 392 -3.02 -13.93 -1.23
N ARG A 393 -3.90 -14.92 -1.38
CA ARG A 393 -4.95 -15.23 -0.38
C ARG A 393 -4.43 -15.68 1.00
N SER A 394 -3.16 -16.04 1.09
CA SER A 394 -2.45 -16.32 2.34
C SER A 394 -2.04 -15.07 3.12
N MET A 395 -2.08 -13.91 2.48
CA MET A 395 -1.64 -12.62 3.00
C MET A 395 -2.84 -11.74 3.33
N ASP A 396 -2.58 -10.66 4.07
CA ASP A 396 -3.60 -9.67 4.39
C ASP A 396 -3.84 -8.71 3.22
N LEU A 397 -5.06 -8.19 3.09
CA LEU A 397 -5.40 -7.05 2.23
C LEU A 397 -4.81 -5.74 2.76
N GLY A 398 -4.68 -5.66 4.08
CA GLY A 398 -4.13 -4.52 4.81
C GLY A 398 -4.12 -4.78 6.31
N GLN A 399 -3.48 -3.89 7.06
CA GLN A 399 -3.37 -3.97 8.52
C GLN A 399 -3.58 -2.59 9.13
N LEU A 400 -4.30 -2.53 10.25
CA LEU A 400 -4.39 -1.35 11.08
C LEU A 400 -3.45 -1.52 12.26
N TRP A 401 -2.58 -0.54 12.48
CA TRP A 401 -1.61 -0.56 13.57
C TRP A 401 -1.75 0.68 14.44
N HIS A 402 -1.72 0.50 15.76
CA HIS A 402 -1.78 1.59 16.73
C HIS A 402 -0.50 1.59 17.59
N PRO A 403 0.44 2.54 17.35
CA PRO A 403 1.77 2.52 17.98
C PRO A 403 1.72 2.57 19.49
N ALA A 404 0.85 3.43 20.03
CA ALA A 404 0.81 3.70 21.46
C ALA A 404 0.29 2.50 22.28
N SER A 405 -0.56 1.65 21.68
CA SER A 405 -1.05 0.42 22.33
C SER A 405 -0.33 -0.84 21.85
N GLY A 406 0.42 -0.76 20.75
CA GLY A 406 0.99 -1.91 20.05
C GLY A 406 -0.05 -2.81 19.38
N GLN A 407 -1.31 -2.37 19.28
CA GLN A 407 -2.38 -3.18 18.71
C GLN A 407 -2.23 -3.29 17.20
N LEU A 408 -2.39 -4.50 16.68
CA LEU A 408 -2.38 -4.82 15.25
C LEU A 408 -3.68 -5.55 14.89
N LEU A 409 -4.47 -4.94 14.01
CA LEU A 409 -5.71 -5.52 13.49
C LEU A 409 -5.54 -5.87 12.01
N ARG A 410 -5.79 -7.12 11.65
CA ARG A 410 -5.55 -7.65 10.30
C ARG A 410 -6.82 -7.60 9.46
N ILE A 411 -6.75 -7.05 8.25
CA ILE A 411 -7.80 -7.14 7.24
C ILE A 411 -7.39 -8.24 6.27
N ARG A 412 -7.83 -9.48 6.55
CA ARG A 412 -7.43 -10.66 5.79
C ARG A 412 -8.02 -10.69 4.39
N HIS A 413 -7.40 -11.47 3.50
CA HIS A 413 -8.03 -11.86 2.24
C HIS A 413 -9.46 -12.39 2.44
N GLY A 414 -10.37 -11.94 1.59
CA GLY A 414 -11.81 -12.25 1.66
C GLY A 414 -12.60 -11.43 2.69
N ALA A 415 -11.95 -10.57 3.49
CA ALA A 415 -12.65 -9.62 4.35
C ALA A 415 -13.33 -8.51 3.53
N LEU A 416 -12.72 -8.17 2.39
CA LEU A 416 -13.26 -7.27 1.37
C LEU A 416 -13.08 -7.91 -0.01
N ASP A 417 -14.06 -7.69 -0.87
CA ASP A 417 -14.00 -8.05 -2.30
C ASP A 417 -13.46 -6.85 -3.10
N LEU A 418 -12.14 -6.63 -3.03
CA LEU A 418 -11.42 -5.60 -3.77
C LEU A 418 -10.65 -6.23 -4.95
N ASP A 419 -10.42 -5.44 -6.00
CA ASP A 419 -9.64 -5.83 -7.17
C ASP A 419 -8.12 -5.78 -6.95
N SER A 420 -7.69 -5.23 -5.81
CA SER A 420 -6.29 -5.16 -5.37
C SER A 420 -6.20 -5.21 -3.83
N GLY A 421 -5.02 -4.93 -3.26
CA GLY A 421 -4.90 -4.65 -1.83
C GLY A 421 -5.58 -3.33 -1.46
N ILE A 422 -5.57 -2.97 -0.18
CA ILE A 422 -6.12 -1.66 0.21
C ILE A 422 -5.12 -0.58 -0.21
N GLN A 423 -5.49 0.23 -1.21
CA GLN A 423 -4.66 1.33 -1.72
C GLN A 423 -5.10 2.68 -1.16
N GLN A 424 -6.39 2.83 -0.84
CA GLN A 424 -6.99 4.09 -0.43
C GLN A 424 -7.83 3.90 0.83
N TRP A 425 -7.74 4.86 1.75
CA TRP A 425 -8.58 4.94 2.92
C TRP A 425 -9.10 6.36 3.08
N ILE A 426 -10.40 6.52 2.92
CA ILE A 426 -11.03 7.83 2.88
C ILE A 426 -11.93 7.97 4.10
N GLY A 427 -11.52 8.84 5.02
CA GLY A 427 -12.34 9.25 6.14
C GLY A 427 -13.47 10.17 5.68
N LEU A 428 -14.69 9.84 6.08
CA LEU A 428 -15.88 10.66 5.86
C LEU A 428 -16.18 11.51 7.11
N PRO A 429 -16.79 12.69 6.95
CA PRO A 429 -17.32 13.46 8.07
C PRO A 429 -18.30 12.61 8.88
N GLY A 430 -18.12 12.55 10.20
CA GLY A 430 -18.87 11.67 11.09
C GLY A 430 -18.15 10.37 11.48
N GLY A 431 -16.92 10.17 11.00
CA GLY A 431 -16.06 9.05 11.40
C GLY A 431 -16.39 7.74 10.68
N GLU A 432 -17.15 7.80 9.57
CA GLU A 432 -17.29 6.68 8.65
C GLU A 432 -16.07 6.58 7.73
N VAL A 433 -15.83 5.40 7.18
CA VAL A 433 -14.66 5.15 6.32
C VAL A 433 -15.04 4.39 5.07
N VAL A 434 -14.37 4.73 3.98
CA VAL A 434 -14.40 4.01 2.70
C VAL A 434 -13.00 3.48 2.44
N ALA A 435 -12.88 2.20 2.12
CA ALA A 435 -11.63 1.58 1.69
C ALA A 435 -11.70 1.27 0.20
N GLY A 436 -10.60 1.48 -0.52
CA GLY A 436 -10.52 1.29 -1.96
C GLY A 436 -9.35 0.43 -2.38
N GLY A 437 -9.60 -0.43 -3.37
CA GLY A 437 -8.59 -1.03 -4.22
C GLY A 437 -8.21 -0.10 -5.37
N GLN A 438 -7.99 -0.67 -6.55
CA GLN A 438 -7.64 0.12 -7.73
C GLN A 438 -8.89 0.70 -8.40
N THR A 439 -9.92 -0.11 -8.57
CA THR A 439 -11.17 0.27 -9.24
C THR A 439 -12.41 0.01 -8.41
N ARG A 440 -12.30 -0.72 -7.29
CA ARG A 440 -13.44 -1.06 -6.44
C ARG A 440 -13.31 -0.49 -5.04
N TYR A 441 -14.39 0.06 -4.51
CA TYR A 441 -14.45 0.74 -3.22
C TYR A 441 -15.58 0.18 -2.36
N ALA A 442 -15.37 0.17 -1.05
CA ALA A 442 -16.30 -0.39 -0.07
C ALA A 442 -16.51 0.57 1.10
N ARG A 443 -17.77 0.88 1.43
CA ARG A 443 -18.13 1.59 2.65
C ARG A 443 -18.05 0.64 3.84
N LEU A 444 -17.19 0.94 4.81
CA LEU A 444 -17.00 0.07 5.98
C LEU A 444 -17.80 0.53 7.20
N GLY A 445 -18.53 1.66 7.10
CA GLY A 445 -19.25 2.27 8.22
C GLY A 445 -18.33 3.01 9.18
N ARG A 446 -18.75 3.18 10.44
CA ARG A 446 -17.98 3.93 11.46
C ARG A 446 -16.67 3.23 11.83
N PHE A 447 -15.58 4.00 11.89
CA PHE A 447 -14.24 3.50 12.20
C PHE A 447 -14.16 2.77 13.54
N ASP A 448 -14.67 3.37 14.63
CA ASP A 448 -14.59 2.75 15.96
C ASP A 448 -15.34 1.40 16.02
N ALA A 449 -16.47 1.31 15.30
CA ALA A 449 -17.22 0.05 15.17
C ALA A 449 -16.48 -0.96 14.27
N LEU A 450 -15.75 -0.49 13.25
CA LEU A 450 -14.88 -1.34 12.44
C LEU A 450 -13.74 -1.93 13.27
N LEU A 451 -13.09 -1.13 14.14
CA LEU A 451 -12.05 -1.64 15.04
C LEU A 451 -12.59 -2.81 15.89
N GLY A 452 -13.76 -2.64 16.52
CA GLY A 452 -14.39 -3.71 17.30
C GLY A 452 -14.74 -4.96 16.49
N ARG A 453 -15.16 -4.81 15.23
CA ARG A 453 -15.43 -5.95 14.34
C ARG A 453 -14.17 -6.66 13.88
N LEU A 454 -13.05 -5.94 13.69
CA LEU A 454 -11.77 -6.54 13.34
C LEU A 454 -11.16 -7.27 14.54
N ASP A 455 -11.27 -6.68 15.74
CA ASP A 455 -10.78 -7.26 16.99
C ASP A 455 -11.56 -8.54 17.37
N ALA A 456 -12.89 -8.52 17.27
CA ALA A 456 -13.73 -9.71 17.49
C ALA A 456 -13.50 -10.83 16.45
N LYS A 457 -12.87 -10.52 15.32
CA LYS A 457 -12.49 -11.46 14.27
C LYS A 457 -11.01 -11.89 14.36
N ALA A 458 -10.26 -11.40 15.36
CA ALA A 458 -8.94 -11.92 15.68
C ALA A 458 -9.07 -13.34 16.24
N PRO A 459 -8.40 -14.35 15.66
CA PRO A 459 -8.45 -15.73 16.15
C PRO A 459 -7.66 -15.94 17.45
#